data_AF-A0A136JMW3-F1
#
_entry.id   AF-A0A136JMW3-F1
#
_cell.length_a   1.000
_cell.length_b   1.000
_cell.length_c   1.000
_cell.angle_alpha   90.00
_cell.angle_beta   90.00
_cell.angle_gamma   90.00
#
_symmetry.space_group_name_H-M   'P 1'
#
loop_
_entity.id
_entity.type
_entity.pdbx_description
1 polymer ?
#
loop_
_entity_poly.entity_id
_entity_poly.type
_entity_poly.pdbx_seq_one_letter_code
_entity_poly.pdbx_strand_id
1 'polypeptide(L)'
;MENKSGESLGELLLFFLYNFDNDLLFHKRKHKDHKERVALDMFSRLNDVKTVFDRLQKYPIYFESFYAQDKELISDAEAIEYHLHSFLQDFYILQERLIRIVGHIKRDLKTFDLDHDDELKRLLDHLSTQVQSVFEKVTTGSRRRHVHDATVRDSDLSEARLSDTLKMVEPALANLLTEKSQALTTKARNHYIEEAKRNAEHLEHLQDFIAPRLGIILAHVFELDDSKFRSRIQGK
;
A
#
# COMPACT_ATOMS: atom_id res chain seq x y z
N MET A 1 15.19 15.35 -17.73
CA MET A 1 13.94 14.58 -17.70
C MET A 1 13.40 14.66 -16.28
N GLU A 2 12.25 15.29 -16.08
CA GLU A 2 11.58 15.29 -14.78
C GLU A 2 11.21 13.84 -14.43
N ASN A 3 11.78 13.32 -13.36
CA ASN A 3 11.46 12.01 -12.84
C ASN A 3 10.09 12.14 -12.17
N LYS A 4 9.01 11.80 -12.87
CA LYS A 4 7.67 11.76 -12.28
C LYS A 4 7.64 10.62 -11.27
N SER A 5 7.82 10.95 -9.99
CA SER A 5 7.63 9.99 -8.89
C SER A 5 6.20 9.44 -8.97
N GLY A 6 6.05 8.13 -8.79
CA GLY A 6 4.75 7.44 -8.85
C GLY A 6 4.44 6.63 -10.12
N GLU A 7 5.20 6.78 -11.22
CA GLU A 7 4.94 6.03 -12.47
C GLU A 7 5.60 4.64 -12.51
N SER A 8 6.48 4.31 -11.56
CA SER A 8 7.43 3.19 -11.68
C SER A 8 6.77 1.80 -11.68
N LEU A 9 5.68 1.58 -10.93
CA LEU A 9 4.87 0.35 -11.06
C LEU A 9 4.08 0.29 -12.38
N GLY A 10 3.64 1.44 -12.89
CA GLY A 10 2.98 1.53 -14.20
C GLY A 10 3.90 1.05 -15.31
N GLU A 11 5.19 1.35 -15.21
CA GLU A 11 6.18 0.85 -16.16
C GLU A 11 6.37 -0.67 -16.12
N LEU A 12 6.26 -1.30 -14.95
CA LEU A 12 6.27 -2.75 -14.87
C LEU A 12 5.06 -3.35 -15.57
N LEU A 13 3.87 -2.77 -15.39
CA LEU A 13 2.68 -3.25 -16.11
C LEU A 13 2.83 -3.05 -17.62
N LEU A 14 3.37 -1.91 -18.06
CA LEU A 14 3.68 -1.68 -19.47
C LEU A 14 4.71 -2.67 -20.01
N PHE A 15 5.71 -3.06 -19.22
CA PHE A 15 6.66 -4.10 -19.61
C PHE A 15 5.94 -5.42 -19.95
N PHE A 16 4.93 -5.84 -19.18
CA PHE A 16 4.14 -7.01 -19.55
C PHE A 16 3.33 -6.79 -20.83
N LEU A 17 2.65 -5.65 -20.95
CA LEU A 17 1.83 -5.33 -22.12
C LEU A 17 2.64 -5.24 -23.43
N TYR A 18 3.92 -4.91 -23.35
CA TYR A 18 4.80 -4.86 -24.52
C TYR A 18 5.44 -6.20 -24.88
N ASN A 19 5.57 -7.12 -23.93
CA ASN A 19 6.31 -8.37 -24.13
C ASN A 19 5.42 -9.63 -24.14
N PHE A 20 4.14 -9.50 -23.79
CA PHE A 20 3.18 -10.59 -23.77
C PHE A 20 1.89 -10.22 -24.49
N ASP A 21 1.18 -11.26 -24.95
CA ASP A 21 -0.10 -11.11 -25.64
C ASP A 21 -1.17 -10.51 -24.71
N ASN A 22 -1.84 -9.44 -25.16
CA ASN A 22 -2.91 -8.81 -24.39
C ASN A 22 -4.10 -9.74 -24.16
N ASP A 23 -4.41 -10.63 -25.11
CA ASP A 23 -5.50 -11.58 -24.90
C ASP A 23 -5.16 -12.62 -23.81
N LEU A 24 -3.88 -12.90 -23.57
CA LEU A 24 -3.44 -13.66 -22.40
C LEU A 24 -3.61 -12.82 -21.13
N LEU A 25 -3.03 -11.62 -21.09
CA LEU A 25 -2.98 -10.77 -19.89
C LEU A 25 -4.37 -10.34 -19.40
N PHE A 26 -5.34 -10.21 -20.33
CA PHE A 26 -6.73 -9.90 -20.02
C PHE A 26 -7.65 -11.14 -19.98
N HIS A 27 -7.08 -12.34 -19.79
CA HIS A 27 -7.83 -13.59 -19.61
C HIS A 27 -8.78 -13.97 -20.75
N LYS A 28 -8.55 -13.47 -21.97
CA LYS A 28 -9.33 -13.83 -23.18
C LYS A 28 -8.85 -15.14 -23.81
N ARG A 29 -7.63 -15.60 -23.49
CA ARG A 29 -7.15 -16.95 -23.79
C ARG A 29 -6.40 -17.57 -22.62
N LYS A 30 -6.23 -18.89 -22.67
CA LYS A 30 -5.41 -19.64 -21.71
C LYS A 30 -3.91 -19.50 -22.04
N HIS A 31 -3.06 -19.63 -21.03
CA HIS A 31 -1.61 -19.74 -21.21
C HIS A 31 -1.26 -21.06 -21.92
N LYS A 32 -0.23 -21.02 -22.77
CA LYS A 32 0.24 -22.22 -23.50
C LYS A 32 1.41 -22.93 -22.81
N ASP A 33 2.17 -22.22 -21.99
CA ASP A 33 3.39 -22.71 -21.37
C ASP A 33 3.58 -22.13 -19.96
N HIS A 34 4.66 -22.56 -19.28
CA HIS A 34 4.99 -22.09 -17.94
C HIS A 34 5.31 -20.59 -17.91
N LYS A 35 5.98 -20.07 -18.95
CA LYS A 35 6.39 -18.67 -19.04
C LYS A 35 5.18 -17.75 -19.10
N GLU A 36 4.21 -18.06 -19.96
CA GLU A 36 2.94 -17.33 -20.07
C GLU A 36 2.10 -17.43 -18.79
N ARG A 37 2.10 -18.59 -18.12
CA ARG A 37 1.42 -18.75 -16.82
C ARG A 37 2.03 -17.81 -15.76
N VAL A 38 3.36 -17.80 -15.63
CA VAL A 38 4.07 -16.94 -14.68
C VAL A 38 3.88 -15.47 -15.03
N ALA A 39 3.93 -15.10 -16.30
CA ALA A 39 3.71 -13.74 -16.74
C ALA A 39 2.30 -13.22 -16.41
N LEU A 40 1.27 -14.03 -16.66
CA LEU A 40 -0.12 -13.72 -16.29
C LEU A 40 -0.28 -13.53 -14.77
N ASP A 41 0.26 -14.46 -13.97
CA ASP A 41 0.19 -14.37 -12.50
C ASP A 41 0.93 -13.13 -11.96
N MET A 42 2.13 -12.83 -12.49
CA MET A 42 2.89 -11.65 -12.08
C MET A 42 2.22 -10.35 -12.49
N PHE A 43 1.67 -10.27 -13.70
CA PHE A 43 0.92 -9.10 -14.16
C PHE A 43 -0.26 -8.79 -13.24
N SER A 44 -1.07 -9.81 -12.92
CA SER A 44 -2.22 -9.66 -12.01
C SER A 44 -1.79 -9.22 -10.61
N ARG A 45 -0.73 -9.81 -10.05
CA ARG A 45 -0.21 -9.43 -8.72
C ARG A 45 0.34 -8.01 -8.68
N LEU A 46 1.05 -7.58 -9.73
CA LEU A 46 1.58 -6.22 -9.82
C LEU A 46 0.45 -5.20 -9.97
N ASN A 47 -0.61 -5.53 -10.71
CA ASN A 47 -1.79 -4.69 -10.83
C ASN A 47 -2.51 -4.54 -9.47
N ASP A 48 -2.61 -5.64 -8.73
CA ASP A 48 -3.12 -5.64 -7.36
C ASP A 48 -2.28 -4.77 -6.42
N VAL A 49 -0.95 -4.84 -6.50
CA VAL A 49 -0.05 -3.98 -5.72
C VAL A 49 -0.24 -2.52 -6.10
N LYS A 50 -0.27 -2.20 -7.40
CA LYS A 50 -0.49 -0.83 -7.90
C LYS A 50 -1.81 -0.26 -7.38
N THR A 51 -2.89 -1.04 -7.44
CA THR A 51 -4.21 -0.61 -6.96
C THR A 51 -4.17 -0.21 -5.48
N VAL A 52 -3.42 -0.94 -4.65
CA VAL A 52 -3.27 -0.62 -3.22
C VAL A 52 -2.41 0.62 -3.01
N PHE A 53 -1.32 0.78 -3.76
CA PHE A 53 -0.52 2.02 -3.76
C PHE A 53 -1.36 3.25 -4.12
N ASP A 54 -2.09 3.20 -5.23
CA ASP A 54 -2.95 4.29 -5.70
C ASP A 54 -4.02 4.65 -4.65
N ARG A 55 -4.52 3.65 -3.91
CA ARG A 55 -5.50 3.88 -2.83
C ARG A 55 -4.84 4.52 -1.61
N LEU A 56 -3.67 4.04 -1.21
CA LEU A 56 -2.91 4.59 -0.08
C LEU A 56 -2.55 6.07 -0.30
N GLN A 57 -2.21 6.45 -1.53
CA GLN A 57 -1.95 7.86 -1.90
C GLN A 57 -3.19 8.77 -1.78
N LYS A 58 -4.40 8.22 -1.76
CA LYS A 58 -5.65 8.99 -1.66
C LYS A 58 -6.13 9.20 -0.23
N TYR A 59 -5.52 8.58 0.77
CA TYR A 59 -5.96 8.74 2.16
C TYR A 59 -5.90 10.17 2.70
N PRO A 60 -4.96 11.05 2.32
CA PRO A 60 -5.06 12.46 2.69
C PRO A 60 -6.42 13.06 2.32
N ILE A 61 -6.90 12.74 1.10
CA ILE A 61 -8.20 13.19 0.60
C ILE A 61 -9.35 12.53 1.37
N TYR A 62 -9.25 11.23 1.69
CA TYR A 62 -10.28 10.54 2.45
C TYR A 62 -10.45 11.10 3.88
N PHE A 63 -9.34 11.41 4.56
CA PHE A 63 -9.38 12.09 5.85
C PHE A 63 -9.80 13.56 5.75
N GLU A 64 -9.59 14.24 4.62
CA GLU A 64 -10.03 15.63 4.44
C GLU A 64 -11.52 15.76 4.13
N SER A 65 -12.06 14.86 3.29
CA SER A 65 -13.30 15.13 2.55
C SER A 65 -14.35 14.02 2.59
N PHE A 66 -14.00 12.79 3.01
CA PHE A 66 -14.93 11.67 2.95
C PHE A 66 -15.66 11.47 4.28
N TYR A 67 -16.66 12.32 4.53
CA TYR A 67 -17.53 12.24 5.71
C TYR A 67 -19.00 12.05 5.31
N ALA A 68 -19.76 11.33 6.13
CA ALA A 68 -21.18 11.08 5.87
C ALA A 68 -21.93 12.40 5.70
N GLN A 69 -22.79 12.48 4.68
CA GLN A 69 -23.68 13.63 4.48
C GLN A 69 -24.71 13.72 5.63
N ASP A 70 -25.15 12.56 6.15
CA ASP A 70 -25.96 12.44 7.35
C ASP A 70 -25.06 12.28 8.60
N LYS A 71 -24.66 13.41 9.17
CA LYS A 71 -23.95 13.47 10.45
C LYS A 71 -24.78 12.98 11.65
N GLU A 72 -26.07 12.75 11.46
CA GLU A 72 -26.98 12.28 12.52
C GLU A 72 -26.82 10.78 12.82
N LEU A 73 -26.31 9.99 11.85
CA LEU A 73 -26.18 8.53 12.00
C LEU A 73 -24.77 8.07 12.37
N ILE A 74 -23.73 8.78 11.91
CA ILE A 74 -22.34 8.42 12.14
C ILE A 74 -21.60 9.64 12.67
N SER A 75 -21.03 9.51 13.87
CA SER A 75 -20.23 10.58 14.48
C SER A 75 -18.94 10.85 13.68
N ASP A 76 -18.46 12.09 13.70
CA ASP A 76 -17.17 12.45 13.07
C ASP A 76 -16.03 11.57 13.61
N ALA A 77 -16.04 11.23 14.91
CA ALA A 77 -15.06 10.35 15.52
C ALA A 77 -15.09 8.92 14.94
N GLU A 78 -16.29 8.35 14.73
CA GLU A 78 -16.46 7.04 14.13
C GLU A 78 -16.05 7.00 12.65
N ALA A 79 -16.36 8.06 11.91
CA ALA A 79 -15.91 8.19 10.52
C ALA A 79 -14.38 8.26 10.41
N ILE A 80 -13.71 9.02 11.29
CA ILE A 80 -12.23 9.07 11.32
C ILE A 80 -11.64 7.70 11.65
N GLU A 81 -12.20 7.00 12.64
CA GLU A 81 -11.73 5.67 13.04
C GLU A 81 -11.89 4.62 11.93
N TYR A 82 -13.00 4.67 11.19
CA TYR A 82 -13.21 3.82 10.03
C TYR A 82 -12.13 4.01 8.95
N HIS A 83 -11.80 5.27 8.64
CA HIS A 83 -10.73 5.59 7.69
C HIS A 83 -9.36 5.17 8.21
N LEU A 84 -9.08 5.36 9.51
CA LEU A 84 -7.85 4.90 10.14
C LEU A 84 -7.69 3.38 10.03
N HIS A 85 -8.74 2.62 10.33
CA HIS A 85 -8.70 1.16 10.19
C HIS A 85 -8.45 0.72 8.75
N SER A 86 -9.14 1.34 7.79
CA SER A 86 -8.96 1.06 6.37
C SER A 86 -7.52 1.39 5.91
N PHE A 87 -6.99 2.54 6.35
CA PHE A 87 -5.63 3.00 6.06
C PHE A 87 -4.59 1.97 6.52
N LEU A 88 -4.68 1.54 7.77
CA LEU A 88 -3.74 0.57 8.35
C LEU A 88 -3.90 -0.82 7.73
N GLN A 89 -5.13 -1.22 7.38
CA GLN A 89 -5.38 -2.47 6.68
C GLN A 89 -4.72 -2.47 5.29
N ASP A 90 -4.76 -1.34 4.58
CA ASP A 90 -4.17 -1.22 3.26
C ASP A 90 -2.64 -1.31 3.27
N PHE A 91 -1.96 -0.76 4.28
CA PHE A 91 -0.51 -1.01 4.45
C PHE A 91 -0.21 -2.48 4.66
N TYR A 92 -1.03 -3.18 5.46
CA TYR A 92 -0.84 -4.60 5.70
C TYR A 92 -1.02 -5.41 4.41
N ILE A 93 -2.09 -5.14 3.66
CA ILE A 93 -2.35 -5.76 2.37
C ILE A 93 -1.17 -5.49 1.41
N LEU A 94 -0.65 -4.26 1.38
CA LEU A 94 0.47 -3.92 0.51
C LEU A 94 1.73 -4.70 0.89
N GLN A 95 2.10 -4.71 2.16
CA GLN A 95 3.23 -5.47 2.68
C GLN A 95 3.12 -6.95 2.32
N GLU A 96 1.96 -7.55 2.57
CA GLU A 96 1.72 -8.96 2.31
C GLU A 96 1.83 -9.27 0.80
N ARG A 97 1.22 -8.45 -0.06
CA ARG A 97 1.26 -8.63 -1.51
C ARG A 97 2.69 -8.54 -2.06
N LEU A 98 3.48 -7.57 -1.59
CA LEU A 98 4.87 -7.42 -1.98
C LEU A 98 5.73 -8.63 -1.55
N ILE A 99 5.59 -9.08 -0.31
CA ILE A 99 6.29 -10.28 0.19
C ILE A 99 5.89 -11.52 -0.61
N ARG A 100 4.59 -11.67 -0.92
CA ARG A 100 4.10 -12.78 -1.75
C ARG A 100 4.71 -12.75 -3.15
N ILE A 101 4.77 -11.59 -3.82
CA ILE A 101 5.42 -11.48 -5.15
C ILE A 101 6.86 -11.99 -5.08
N VAL A 102 7.64 -11.53 -4.11
CA VAL A 102 9.03 -11.98 -3.92
C VAL A 102 9.09 -13.51 -3.71
N GLY A 103 8.22 -14.05 -2.85
CA GLY A 103 8.14 -15.50 -2.60
C GLY A 103 7.72 -16.32 -3.83
N HIS A 104 6.85 -15.78 -4.67
CA HIS A 104 6.44 -16.40 -5.93
C HIS A 104 7.61 -16.45 -6.92
N ILE A 105 8.28 -15.31 -7.16
CA ILE A 105 9.45 -15.26 -8.04
C ILE A 105 10.52 -16.25 -7.57
N LYS A 106 10.86 -16.29 -6.27
CA LYS A 106 11.83 -17.26 -5.73
C LYS A 106 11.47 -18.73 -6.00
N ARG A 107 10.18 -19.08 -5.98
CA ARG A 107 9.74 -20.44 -6.28
C ARG A 107 9.86 -20.73 -7.77
N ASP A 108 9.46 -19.79 -8.61
CA ASP A 108 9.49 -19.96 -10.05
C ASP A 108 10.94 -19.95 -10.60
N LEU A 109 11.89 -19.25 -9.96
CA LEU A 109 13.33 -19.29 -10.33
C LEU A 109 13.88 -20.71 -10.44
N LYS A 110 13.46 -21.63 -9.57
CA LYS A 110 13.86 -23.06 -9.62
C LYS A 110 13.43 -23.78 -10.91
N THR A 111 12.49 -23.20 -11.65
CA THR A 111 11.90 -23.79 -12.86
C THR A 111 12.52 -23.22 -14.13
N PHE A 112 13.13 -22.03 -14.07
CA PHE A 112 13.65 -21.32 -15.24
C PHE A 112 15.10 -21.65 -15.61
N ASP A 113 15.78 -22.52 -14.85
CA ASP A 113 17.18 -22.97 -15.08
C ASP A 113 18.13 -21.82 -15.49
N LEU A 114 18.21 -20.80 -14.63
CA LEU A 114 18.92 -19.55 -14.92
C LEU A 114 20.39 -19.64 -14.47
N ASP A 115 21.31 -19.18 -15.32
CA ASP A 115 22.76 -19.14 -15.03
C ASP A 115 23.14 -18.33 -13.77
N HIS A 116 22.26 -17.41 -13.32
CA HIS A 116 22.51 -16.47 -12.23
C HIS A 116 21.49 -16.60 -11.07
N ASP A 117 20.92 -17.78 -10.85
CA ASP A 117 19.86 -18.03 -9.85
C ASP A 117 20.24 -17.57 -8.43
N ASP A 118 21.48 -17.80 -7.99
CA ASP A 118 21.92 -17.42 -6.63
C ASP A 118 22.02 -15.90 -6.42
N GLU A 119 22.40 -15.14 -7.44
CA GLU A 119 22.43 -13.68 -7.37
C GLU A 119 21.00 -13.11 -7.30
N LEU A 120 20.09 -13.64 -8.13
CA LEU A 120 18.68 -13.26 -8.12
C LEU A 120 18.00 -13.58 -6.79
N LYS A 121 18.30 -14.73 -6.17
CA LYS A 121 17.83 -15.07 -4.82
C LYS A 121 18.27 -14.05 -3.78
N ARG A 122 19.56 -13.67 -3.77
CA ARG A 122 20.09 -12.66 -2.84
C ARG A 122 19.44 -11.30 -3.03
N LEU A 123 19.21 -10.89 -4.28
CA LEU A 123 18.50 -9.66 -4.60
C LEU A 123 17.05 -9.70 -4.09
N LEU A 124 16.36 -10.82 -4.25
CA LEU A 124 15.00 -11.03 -3.75
C LEU A 124 14.95 -11.08 -2.21
N ASP A 125 15.93 -11.68 -1.54
CA ASP A 125 16.06 -11.64 -0.07
C ASP A 125 16.23 -10.20 0.40
N HIS A 126 17.15 -9.46 -0.21
CA HIS A 126 17.38 -8.05 0.11
C HIS A 126 16.11 -7.21 -0.09
N LEU A 127 15.39 -7.41 -1.21
CA LEU A 127 14.12 -6.73 -1.49
C LEU A 127 13.07 -7.05 -0.41
N SER A 128 12.94 -8.31 -0.01
CA SER A 128 12.01 -8.72 1.06
C SER A 128 12.32 -8.03 2.38
N THR A 129 13.59 -7.98 2.79
CA THR A 129 14.02 -7.31 4.03
C THR A 129 13.75 -5.81 3.99
N GLN A 130 14.01 -5.16 2.85
CA GLN A 130 13.76 -3.72 2.70
C GLN A 130 12.26 -3.41 2.75
N VAL A 131 11.42 -4.21 2.09
CA VAL A 131 9.96 -4.12 2.21
C VAL A 131 9.56 -4.22 3.67
N GLN A 132 9.96 -5.28 4.37
CA GLN A 132 9.61 -5.47 5.78
C GLN A 132 10.04 -4.29 6.66
N SER A 133 11.28 -3.81 6.52
CA SER A 133 11.80 -2.69 7.30
C SER A 133 11.01 -1.39 7.10
N VAL A 134 10.55 -1.10 5.87
CA VAL A 134 9.74 0.09 5.59
C VAL A 134 8.36 -0.02 6.26
N PHE A 135 7.70 -1.17 6.16
CA PHE A 135 6.37 -1.36 6.77
C PHE A 135 6.43 -1.51 8.30
N GLU A 136 7.53 -2.00 8.87
CA GLU A 136 7.74 -2.01 10.32
C GLU A 136 7.70 -0.60 10.89
N LYS A 137 8.27 0.40 10.22
CA LYS A 137 8.23 1.81 10.67
C LYS A 137 6.83 2.40 10.63
N VAL A 138 6.03 2.06 9.63
CA VAL A 138 4.63 2.50 9.50
C VAL A 138 3.75 1.84 10.57
N THR A 139 4.02 0.59 10.91
CA THR A 139 3.18 -0.18 11.85
C THR A 139 3.62 -0.06 13.30
N THR A 140 4.89 0.16 13.63
CA THR A 140 5.36 0.21 15.04
C THR A 140 4.93 1.47 15.81
N GLY A 141 4.59 2.57 15.11
CA GLY A 141 4.05 3.78 15.74
C GLY A 141 2.61 3.60 16.26
N SER A 142 1.78 2.85 15.52
CA SER A 142 0.33 2.73 15.76
C SER A 142 -0.16 1.30 16.05
N ARG A 143 0.68 0.27 15.86
CA ARG A 143 0.40 -1.15 16.18
C ARG A 143 1.43 -1.70 17.18
N ARG A 144 1.23 -1.45 18.46
CA ARG A 144 1.79 -2.32 19.50
C ARG A 144 0.84 -3.52 19.69
N ARG A 145 1.24 -4.68 19.15
CA ARG A 145 0.66 -6.03 19.32
C ARG A 145 -0.36 -6.48 18.27
N HIS A 146 -0.39 -7.79 18.08
CA HIS A 146 -1.07 -8.56 17.04
C HIS A 146 -2.49 -8.09 16.71
N VAL A 147 -2.84 -8.21 15.43
CA VAL A 147 -4.09 -7.79 14.74
C VAL A 147 -5.39 -8.30 15.38
N HIS A 148 -5.32 -9.22 16.34
CA HIS A 148 -6.49 -9.76 17.03
C HIS A 148 -6.69 -9.21 18.46
N ASP A 149 -5.69 -8.56 19.07
CA ASP A 149 -5.71 -8.26 20.52
C ASP A 149 -5.67 -6.77 20.87
N ALA A 150 -5.40 -5.90 19.89
CA ALA A 150 -5.39 -4.46 20.11
C ALA A 150 -6.08 -3.76 18.93
N THR A 151 -7.36 -3.42 19.07
CA THR A 151 -7.96 -2.32 18.31
C THR A 151 -7.01 -1.13 18.42
N VAL A 152 -6.57 -0.58 17.30
CA VAL A 152 -5.89 0.70 17.25
C VAL A 152 -6.84 1.69 17.91
N ARG A 153 -6.53 2.10 19.14
CA ARG A 153 -7.34 3.02 19.92
C ARG A 153 -6.63 4.35 19.93
N ASP A 154 -7.22 5.31 19.23
CA ASP A 154 -6.87 6.71 19.34
C ASP A 154 -7.55 7.28 20.58
N SER A 155 -6.76 7.88 21.49
CA SER A 155 -7.27 8.44 22.73
C SER A 155 -8.18 9.65 22.49
N ASP A 156 -7.84 10.51 21.51
CA ASP A 156 -8.64 11.68 21.18
C ASP A 156 -10.00 11.26 20.60
N LEU A 157 -10.04 10.25 19.71
CA LEU A 157 -11.29 9.70 19.18
C LEU A 157 -12.13 9.01 20.26
N SER A 158 -11.48 8.29 21.18
CA SER A 158 -12.15 7.64 22.31
C SER A 158 -12.80 8.66 23.25
N GLU A 159 -12.08 9.75 23.56
CA GLU A 159 -12.60 10.85 24.37
C GLU A 159 -13.70 11.65 23.65
N ALA A 160 -13.61 11.80 22.32
CA ALA A 160 -14.65 12.44 21.52
C ALA A 160 -15.96 11.65 21.58
N ARG A 161 -15.90 10.33 21.36
CA ARG A 161 -17.07 9.42 21.48
C ARG A 161 -17.69 9.44 22.86
N LEU A 162 -16.86 9.45 23.91
CA LEU A 162 -17.34 9.59 25.28
C LEU A 162 -18.06 10.92 25.47
N SER A 163 -17.50 12.02 24.95
CA SER A 163 -18.13 13.35 25.03
C SER A 163 -19.48 13.38 24.29
N ASP A 164 -19.56 12.75 23.12
CA ASP A 164 -20.79 12.60 22.34
C ASP A 164 -21.85 11.73 23.03
N THR A 165 -21.43 10.77 23.85
CA THR A 165 -22.34 9.94 24.67
C THR A 165 -22.84 10.74 25.88
N LEU A 166 -21.93 11.43 26.59
CA LEU A 166 -22.26 12.19 27.80
C LEU A 166 -23.21 13.36 27.53
N LYS A 167 -23.12 14.03 26.37
CA LYS A 167 -24.01 15.14 26.03
C LYS A 167 -25.47 14.71 25.84
N MET A 168 -25.72 13.44 25.51
CA MET A 168 -27.08 12.89 25.41
C MET A 168 -27.71 12.64 26.78
N VAL A 169 -26.88 12.42 27.80
CA VAL A 169 -27.31 12.07 29.16
C VAL A 169 -27.34 13.30 30.08
N GLU A 170 -26.47 14.29 29.85
CA GLU A 170 -26.39 15.52 30.63
C GLU A 170 -26.55 16.77 29.74
N PRO A 171 -27.80 17.20 29.48
CA PRO A 171 -28.10 18.35 28.61
C PRO A 171 -27.47 19.67 29.11
N ALA A 172 -27.25 19.83 30.42
CA ALA A 172 -26.64 21.04 30.96
C ALA A 172 -25.19 21.23 30.51
N LEU A 173 -24.52 20.14 30.13
CA LEU A 173 -23.13 20.14 29.64
C LEU A 173 -23.06 20.01 28.10
N ALA A 174 -24.19 19.98 27.39
CA ALA A 174 -24.22 19.64 25.98
C ALA A 174 -23.32 20.53 25.10
N ASN A 175 -23.30 21.84 25.34
CA ASN A 175 -22.46 22.77 24.59
C ASN A 175 -20.96 22.50 24.85
N LEU A 176 -20.56 22.39 26.12
CA LEU A 176 -19.18 22.11 26.51
C LEU A 176 -18.68 20.79 25.93
N LEU A 177 -19.49 19.74 25.99
CA LEU A 177 -19.14 18.42 25.48
C LEU A 177 -19.11 18.38 23.95
N THR A 178 -19.96 19.16 23.28
CA THR A 178 -19.93 19.33 21.82
C THR A 178 -18.65 20.03 21.38
N GLU A 179 -18.28 21.14 22.02
CA GLU A 179 -17.02 21.85 21.74
C GLU A 179 -15.80 20.95 21.98
N LYS A 180 -15.79 20.19 23.09
CA LYS A 180 -14.73 19.24 23.39
C LYS A 180 -14.62 18.14 22.32
N SER A 181 -15.75 17.53 21.93
CA SER A 181 -15.78 16.50 20.88
C SER A 181 -15.27 17.03 19.54
N GLN A 182 -15.69 18.24 19.14
CA GLN A 182 -15.24 18.89 17.91
C GLN A 182 -13.75 19.21 17.92
N ALA A 183 -13.21 19.68 19.04
CA ALA A 183 -11.78 19.96 19.19
C ALA A 183 -10.94 18.68 19.04
N LEU A 184 -11.36 17.59 19.70
CA LEU A 184 -10.68 16.29 19.66
C LEU A 184 -10.72 15.66 18.27
N THR A 185 -11.89 15.65 17.63
CA THR A 185 -12.03 15.13 16.25
C THR A 185 -11.24 15.95 15.24
N THR A 186 -11.22 17.28 15.38
CA THR A 186 -10.40 18.16 14.52
C THR A 186 -8.91 17.87 14.70
N LYS A 187 -8.45 17.70 15.94
CA LYS A 187 -7.06 17.36 16.26
C LYS A 187 -6.67 16.01 15.66
N ALA A 188 -7.48 14.97 15.87
CA ALA A 188 -7.24 13.64 15.33
C ALA A 188 -7.24 13.63 13.79
N ARG A 189 -8.23 14.29 13.16
CA ARG A 189 -8.29 14.43 11.70
C ARG A 189 -7.01 15.06 11.15
N ASN A 190 -6.61 16.20 11.68
CA ASN A 190 -5.41 16.90 11.20
C ASN A 190 -4.15 16.06 11.40
N HIS A 191 -4.05 15.32 12.51
CA HIS A 191 -2.96 14.38 12.74
C HIS A 191 -2.87 13.32 11.64
N TYR A 192 -4.00 12.66 11.33
CA TYR A 192 -4.03 11.58 10.34
C TYR A 192 -3.89 12.06 8.89
N ILE A 193 -4.34 13.28 8.57
CA ILE A 193 -4.05 13.91 7.27
C ILE A 193 -2.54 14.05 7.10
N GLU A 194 -1.85 14.61 8.09
CA GLU A 194 -0.41 14.83 8.02
C GLU A 194 0.38 13.52 8.03
N GLU A 195 -0.07 12.52 8.79
CA GLU A 195 0.50 11.17 8.73
C GLU A 195 0.30 10.53 7.34
N ALA A 196 -0.89 10.63 6.76
CA ALA A 196 -1.19 10.11 5.43
C ALA A 196 -0.34 10.78 4.34
N LYS A 197 -0.12 12.10 4.43
CA LYS A 197 0.76 12.84 3.50
C LYS A 197 2.21 12.35 3.59
N ARG A 198 2.78 12.29 4.80
CA ARG A 198 4.14 11.75 5.01
C ARG A 198 4.29 10.32 4.49
N ASN A 199 3.28 9.49 4.75
CA ASN A 199 3.31 8.12 4.26
C ASN A 199 3.14 8.02 2.74
N ALA A 200 2.39 8.92 2.10
CA ALA A 200 2.31 8.98 0.63
C ALA A 200 3.69 9.25 0.00
N GLU A 201 4.47 10.18 0.56
CA GLU A 201 5.85 10.45 0.14
C GLU A 201 6.75 9.21 0.31
N HIS A 202 6.67 8.56 1.48
CA HIS A 202 7.41 7.31 1.73
C HIS A 202 7.02 6.19 0.77
N LEU A 203 5.73 6.09 0.41
CA LEU A 203 5.24 5.11 -0.55
C LEU A 203 5.77 5.36 -1.96
N GLU A 204 5.90 6.62 -2.39
CA GLU A 204 6.54 6.95 -3.67
C GLU A 204 7.99 6.48 -3.68
N HIS A 205 8.76 6.75 -2.62
CA HIS A 205 10.13 6.26 -2.50
C HIS A 205 10.22 4.74 -2.50
N LEU A 206 9.30 4.05 -1.81
CA LEU A 206 9.22 2.59 -1.80
C LEU A 206 8.92 2.04 -3.20
N GLN A 207 7.96 2.63 -3.90
CA GLN A 207 7.58 2.24 -5.26
C GLN A 207 8.77 2.36 -6.21
N ASP A 208 9.47 3.48 -6.13
CA ASP A 208 10.67 3.78 -6.90
C ASP A 208 11.88 2.92 -6.55
N PHE A 209 11.92 2.40 -5.33
CA PHE A 209 12.92 1.43 -4.93
C PHE A 209 12.58 0.03 -5.50
N ILE A 210 11.35 -0.42 -5.33
CA ILE A 210 10.93 -1.79 -5.66
C ILE A 210 10.83 -1.99 -7.17
N ALA A 211 10.16 -1.08 -7.87
CA ALA A 211 9.74 -1.34 -9.24
C ALA A 211 10.91 -1.56 -10.22
N PRO A 212 11.98 -0.74 -10.24
CA PRO A 212 13.12 -0.99 -11.11
C PRO A 212 13.81 -2.32 -10.80
N ARG A 213 13.91 -2.70 -9.51
CA ARG A 213 14.55 -3.94 -9.09
C ARG A 213 13.74 -5.16 -9.51
N LEU A 214 12.43 -5.13 -9.32
CA LEU A 214 11.53 -6.15 -9.85
C LEU A 214 11.58 -6.23 -11.37
N GLY A 215 11.70 -5.10 -12.06
CA GLY A 215 11.80 -5.05 -13.52
C GLY A 215 13.04 -5.75 -14.03
N ILE A 216 14.20 -5.50 -13.42
CA ILE A 216 15.44 -6.21 -13.72
C ILE A 216 15.24 -7.71 -13.50
N ILE A 217 14.72 -8.13 -12.34
CA ILE A 217 14.52 -9.55 -12.04
C ILE A 217 13.60 -10.22 -13.05
N LEU A 218 12.45 -9.61 -13.34
CA LEU A 218 11.46 -10.16 -14.27
C LEU A 218 12.01 -10.19 -15.71
N ALA A 219 12.77 -9.19 -16.12
CA ALA A 219 13.45 -9.20 -17.41
C ALA A 219 14.43 -10.37 -17.53
N HIS A 220 15.22 -10.68 -16.49
CA HIS A 220 16.08 -11.86 -16.49
C HIS A 220 15.27 -13.16 -16.52
N VAL A 221 14.23 -13.28 -15.69
CA VAL A 221 13.35 -14.46 -15.64
C VAL A 221 12.71 -14.74 -17.01
N PHE A 222 12.42 -13.70 -17.77
CA PHE A 222 11.79 -13.82 -19.08
C PHE A 222 12.76 -13.70 -20.26
N GLU A 223 14.07 -13.58 -20.03
CA GLU A 223 15.08 -13.35 -21.08
C GLU A 223 14.74 -12.14 -21.97
N LEU A 224 14.34 -11.03 -21.35
CA LEU A 224 13.94 -9.77 -22.00
C LEU A 224 14.94 -8.66 -21.68
N ASP A 225 14.91 -7.57 -22.46
CA ASP A 225 15.74 -6.39 -22.22
C ASP A 225 15.37 -5.69 -20.90
N ASP A 226 16.39 -5.38 -20.10
CA ASP A 226 16.27 -4.72 -18.80
C ASP A 226 16.86 -3.29 -18.78
N SER A 227 17.36 -2.81 -19.93
CA SER A 227 18.07 -1.53 -20.05
C SER A 227 17.30 -0.35 -19.45
N LYS A 228 15.98 -0.31 -19.68
CA LYS A 228 15.06 0.69 -19.14
C LYS A 228 15.04 0.73 -17.61
N PHE A 229 15.13 -0.43 -16.95
CA PHE A 229 15.10 -0.50 -15.50
C PHE A 229 16.47 -0.16 -14.90
N ARG A 230 17.56 -0.56 -15.58
CA ARG A 230 18.93 -0.20 -15.16
C ARG A 230 19.19 1.30 -15.24
N SER A 231 18.74 1.97 -16.29
CA SER A 231 18.90 3.42 -16.44
C SER A 231 18.21 4.21 -15.31
N ARG A 232 17.11 3.69 -14.76
CA ARG A 232 16.42 4.29 -13.60
C ARG A 232 17.20 4.15 -12.29
N ILE A 233 18.00 3.10 -12.13
CA ILE A 233 18.87 2.94 -10.95
C ILE A 233 20.10 3.84 -11.06
N GLN A 234 20.67 3.96 -12.26
CA GLN A 234 21.90 4.75 -12.51
C GLN A 234 21.66 6.27 -12.57
N GLY A 235 20.43 6.70 -12.88
CA GLY A 235 20.05 8.11 -12.94
C GLY A 235 19.60 8.74 -11.62
N LYS A 236 19.78 8.05 -10.49
CA LYS A 236 19.51 8.53 -9.13
C LYS A 236 20.79 8.59 -8.33
#